data_AF-A0A6H0ZN68-F1
#
_entry.id   AF-A0A6H0ZN68-F1
#
_cell.length_a   1.000
_cell.length_b   1.000
_cell.length_c   1.000
_cell.angle_alpha   90.00
_cell.angle_beta   90.00
_cell.angle_gamma   90.00
#
_symmetry.space_group_name_H-M   'P 1'
#
loop_
_entity.id
_entity.type
_entity.pdbx_description
1 polymer ?
#
loop_
_entity_poly.entity_id
_entity_poly.type
_entity_poly.pdbx_seq_one_letter_code
_entity_poly.pdbx_strand_id
1 'polypeptide(L)'
;MNIVPRQPRILEDTPKPVIVETRRSRGLAAKAARHAADALFKSPVKIIDHALVSAVAAASVSGGDRPPTDYEKVFALVASGQFEQAAKLAAKLINSDAESGLFVYGGTAEFRAVETWVKQQIRSGNTARTSEFRELTPELAQILLLSNKGNRRVNAANLAAIMRDMAQGRWQPNGETIIVSKEGMLNDGQHRCFGALITGACVETAVAFGVERESIATVDIGRKRTGADRLGIGGVTNYVLMSAVSALVLQMKNNRAPTPAETDAFFFDNRELIESACSASGANMKGVGPSAGGAAAAYLISIGHSPAGISQFFTAVRSGEMMPKRDPRMLLHKAIFDARYKVKLTRDNWVRAFVAHFIAHKNGKTMSSVNWDVTLTWGI
;
A
#
# COMPACT_ATOMS: atom_id res chain seq x y z
N MET A 1 28.46 -69.13 -10.60
CA MET A 1 29.25 -67.99 -11.11
C MET A 1 28.27 -67.01 -11.74
N ASN A 2 27.91 -65.93 -11.02
CA ASN A 2 27.00 -64.90 -11.52
C ASN A 2 27.78 -63.87 -12.34
N ILE A 3 27.42 -63.73 -13.61
CA ILE A 3 27.95 -62.70 -14.52
C ILE A 3 27.04 -61.48 -14.40
N VAL A 4 27.56 -60.40 -13.80
CA VAL A 4 26.89 -59.09 -13.75
C VAL A 4 27.30 -58.30 -15.01
N PRO A 5 26.36 -57.72 -15.78
CA PRO A 5 26.72 -56.91 -16.93
C PRO A 5 27.23 -55.52 -16.49
N ARG A 6 28.40 -55.12 -17.01
CA ARG A 6 28.96 -53.77 -16.80
C ARG A 6 28.10 -52.72 -17.51
N GLN A 7 27.67 -51.69 -16.79
CA GLN A 7 27.11 -50.48 -17.40
C GLN A 7 28.19 -49.71 -18.17
N PRO A 8 27.86 -49.10 -19.32
CA PRO A 8 28.80 -48.25 -20.06
C PRO A 8 29.06 -46.93 -19.30
N ARG A 9 30.34 -46.58 -19.14
CA ARG A 9 30.76 -45.25 -18.67
C ARG A 9 30.42 -44.22 -19.74
N ILE A 10 29.51 -43.31 -19.43
CA ILE A 10 29.29 -42.09 -20.21
C ILE A 10 30.49 -41.16 -19.92
N LEU A 11 31.28 -40.84 -20.94
CA LEU A 11 32.30 -39.79 -20.89
C LEU A 11 31.58 -38.43 -20.80
N GLU A 12 31.54 -37.85 -19.60
CA GLU A 12 31.17 -36.44 -19.41
C GLU A 12 32.33 -35.55 -19.88
N ASP A 13 32.43 -35.31 -21.18
CA ASP A 13 33.38 -34.33 -21.74
C ASP A 13 32.70 -33.39 -22.74
N THR A 14 31.61 -32.76 -22.29
CA THR A 14 31.05 -31.58 -22.97
C THR A 14 31.48 -30.33 -22.21
N PRO A 15 32.20 -29.39 -22.84
CA PRO A 15 32.54 -28.13 -22.21
C PRO A 15 31.24 -27.37 -21.89
N LYS A 16 31.01 -27.10 -20.61
CA LYS A 16 29.90 -26.24 -20.16
C LYS A 16 30.08 -24.87 -20.83
N PRO A 17 29.04 -24.31 -21.49
CA PRO A 17 29.14 -22.97 -22.06
C PRO A 17 29.40 -21.98 -20.92
N VAL A 18 30.59 -21.38 -20.92
CA VAL A 18 30.90 -20.25 -20.06
C VAL A 18 30.18 -19.04 -20.67
N ILE A 19 28.98 -18.75 -20.18
CA ILE A 19 28.28 -17.51 -20.52
C ILE A 19 29.07 -16.38 -19.86
N VAL A 20 29.94 -15.73 -20.64
CA VAL A 20 30.63 -14.51 -20.21
C VAL A 20 29.61 -13.37 -20.24
N GLU A 21 28.91 -13.16 -19.12
CA GLU A 21 28.09 -11.96 -18.94
C GLU A 21 29.00 -10.72 -18.94
N THR A 22 28.97 -9.98 -20.05
CA THR A 22 29.67 -8.71 -20.16
C THR A 22 28.98 -7.64 -19.30
N ARG A 23 29.73 -6.61 -18.85
CA ARG A 23 29.14 -5.44 -18.15
C ARG A 23 27.98 -4.81 -18.95
N ARG A 24 28.08 -4.83 -20.29
CA ARG A 24 27.05 -4.30 -21.20
C ARG A 24 25.79 -5.16 -21.19
N SER A 25 25.89 -6.48 -21.20
CA SER A 25 24.73 -7.37 -21.12
C SER A 25 24.05 -7.31 -19.75
N ARG A 26 24.82 -7.18 -18.65
CA ARG A 26 24.26 -6.89 -17.32
C ARG A 26 23.52 -5.55 -17.26
N GLY A 27 24.09 -4.50 -17.88
CA GLY A 27 23.45 -3.19 -17.95
C GLY A 27 22.14 -3.19 -18.74
N LEU A 28 22.09 -3.91 -19.87
CA LEU A 28 20.88 -4.08 -20.69
C LEU A 28 19.81 -4.91 -19.96
N ALA A 29 20.19 -6.01 -19.31
CA ALA A 29 19.28 -6.83 -18.51
C ALA A 29 18.72 -6.05 -17.31
N ALA A 30 19.57 -5.29 -16.62
CA ALA A 30 19.15 -4.42 -15.51
C ALA A 30 18.19 -3.32 -15.99
N LYS A 31 18.45 -2.71 -17.16
CA LYS A 31 17.55 -1.71 -17.76
C LYS A 31 16.21 -2.33 -18.19
N ALA A 32 16.22 -3.52 -18.79
CA ALA A 32 15.00 -4.24 -19.17
C ALA A 32 14.17 -4.65 -17.94
N ALA A 33 14.81 -5.18 -16.89
CA ALA A 33 14.16 -5.47 -15.62
C ALA A 33 13.58 -4.21 -14.96
N ARG A 34 14.30 -3.08 -15.04
CA ARG A 34 13.84 -1.76 -14.57
C ARG A 34 12.56 -1.32 -15.30
N HIS A 35 12.53 -1.44 -16.63
CA HIS A 35 11.35 -1.10 -17.43
C HIS A 35 10.16 -2.03 -17.20
N ALA A 36 10.40 -3.33 -17.02
CA ALA A 36 9.33 -4.29 -16.69
C ALA A 36 8.72 -4.01 -15.30
N ALA A 37 9.55 -3.60 -14.33
CA ALA A 37 9.10 -3.16 -13.02
C ALA A 37 8.23 -1.91 -13.12
N ASP A 38 8.68 -0.87 -13.83
CA ASP A 38 7.92 0.37 -13.97
C ASP A 38 6.58 0.12 -14.68
N ALA A 39 6.49 -0.87 -15.59
CA ALA A 39 5.25 -1.26 -16.27
C ALA A 39 4.27 -2.04 -15.37
N LEU A 40 4.75 -2.85 -14.41
CA LEU A 40 3.91 -3.59 -13.46
C LEU A 40 3.11 -2.67 -12.52
N PHE A 41 3.60 -1.45 -12.28
CA PHE A 41 3.03 -0.51 -11.30
C PHE A 41 2.52 0.80 -11.93
N LYS A 42 2.66 0.98 -13.25
CA LYS A 42 2.00 2.03 -14.02
C LYS A 42 0.76 1.45 -14.71
N SER A 43 -0.38 1.45 -14.03
CA SER A 43 -1.65 1.09 -14.67
C SER A 43 -2.42 2.31 -15.15
N PRO A 44 -3.04 2.24 -16.33
CA PRO A 44 -3.92 3.29 -16.83
C PRO A 44 -5.14 3.43 -15.91
N VAL A 45 -5.36 4.64 -15.43
CA VAL A 45 -6.53 5.00 -14.62
C VAL A 45 -7.75 4.99 -15.54
N LYS A 46 -8.60 3.96 -15.48
CA LYS A 46 -9.98 4.08 -15.94
C LYS A 46 -10.78 4.73 -14.82
N ILE A 47 -10.83 6.06 -14.82
CA ILE A 47 -11.84 6.79 -14.05
C ILE A 47 -13.15 6.53 -14.79
N ILE A 48 -13.97 5.64 -14.24
CA ILE A 48 -15.36 5.53 -14.68
C ILE A 48 -16.06 6.75 -14.07
N ASP A 49 -16.58 7.59 -14.96
CA ASP A 49 -17.16 8.90 -14.69
C ASP A 49 -18.34 8.76 -13.70
N HIS A 50 -18.14 9.14 -12.44
CA HIS A 50 -19.20 9.09 -11.43
C HIS A 50 -20.11 10.32 -11.52
N ALA A 51 -20.90 10.34 -12.58
CA ALA A 51 -22.13 11.12 -12.64
C ALA A 51 -23.18 10.67 -11.60
N LEU A 52 -23.01 9.52 -10.92
CA LEU A 52 -23.99 9.00 -9.95
C LEU A 52 -23.74 9.38 -8.48
N VAL A 53 -22.48 9.50 -8.04
CA VAL A 53 -22.17 9.98 -6.67
C VAL A 53 -22.63 11.44 -6.51
N SER A 54 -22.55 12.22 -7.60
CA SER A 54 -23.15 13.56 -7.68
C SER A 54 -24.68 13.53 -7.70
N ALA A 55 -25.32 12.48 -8.24
CA ALA A 55 -26.77 12.35 -8.28
C ALA A 55 -27.37 11.95 -6.91
N VAL A 56 -26.69 11.09 -6.14
CA VAL A 56 -27.09 10.75 -4.75
C VAL A 56 -26.77 11.92 -3.79
N ALA A 57 -25.65 12.63 -4.01
CA ALA A 57 -25.34 13.87 -3.31
C ALA A 57 -26.27 15.04 -3.67
N ALA A 58 -26.86 15.07 -4.88
CA ALA A 58 -27.87 16.05 -5.26
C ALA A 58 -29.26 15.68 -4.73
N ALA A 59 -29.59 14.38 -4.63
CA ALA A 59 -30.86 13.92 -4.07
C ALA A 59 -30.97 14.24 -2.56
N SER A 60 -29.86 14.28 -1.82
CA SER A 60 -29.83 14.71 -0.40
C SER A 60 -29.99 16.22 -0.20
N VAL A 61 -29.84 17.04 -1.26
CA VAL A 61 -30.16 18.50 -1.22
C VAL A 61 -31.67 18.75 -1.32
N SER A 62 -32.47 17.75 -1.74
CA SER A 62 -33.93 17.88 -1.89
C SER A 62 -34.74 17.77 -0.58
N GLY A 63 -34.09 17.43 0.55
CA GLY A 63 -34.73 17.37 1.86
C GLY A 63 -34.48 18.65 2.66
N GLY A 64 -35.43 19.59 2.66
CA GLY A 64 -35.33 20.87 3.36
C GLY A 64 -34.90 20.79 4.83
N ASP A 65 -34.24 21.84 5.32
CA ASP A 65 -33.85 22.26 6.69
C ASP A 65 -33.50 21.21 7.78
N ARG A 66 -33.43 19.91 7.46
CA ARG A 66 -33.06 18.86 8.41
C ARG A 66 -31.55 18.62 8.41
N PRO A 67 -30.95 18.25 9.55
CA PRO A 67 -29.56 17.85 9.58
C PRO A 67 -29.33 16.60 8.71
N PRO A 68 -28.16 16.47 8.05
CA PRO A 68 -27.83 15.29 7.27
C PRO A 68 -27.70 14.06 8.17
N THR A 69 -28.25 12.95 7.68
CA THR A 69 -28.11 11.63 8.30
C THR A 69 -26.65 11.17 8.29
N ASP A 70 -26.31 10.21 9.14
CA ASP A 70 -24.95 9.64 9.14
C ASP A 70 -24.61 8.94 7.81
N TYR A 71 -25.59 8.42 7.09
CA TYR A 71 -25.42 7.84 5.75
C TYR A 71 -25.04 8.91 4.71
N GLU A 72 -25.79 10.02 4.68
CA GLU A 72 -25.51 11.16 3.78
C GLU A 72 -24.11 11.73 4.06
N LYS A 73 -23.69 11.78 5.34
CA LYS A 73 -22.33 12.18 5.71
C LYS A 73 -21.27 11.22 5.17
N VAL A 74 -21.50 9.90 5.19
CA VAL A 74 -20.54 8.94 4.61
C VAL A 74 -20.30 9.25 3.14
N PHE A 75 -21.35 9.38 2.34
CA PHE A 75 -21.22 9.67 0.90
C PHE A 75 -20.62 11.06 0.64
N ALA A 76 -21.00 12.08 1.42
CA ALA A 76 -20.42 13.42 1.30
C ALA A 76 -18.91 13.44 1.61
N LEU A 77 -18.48 12.70 2.64
CA LEU A 77 -17.05 12.55 2.97
C LEU A 77 -16.28 11.82 1.86
N VAL A 78 -16.90 10.85 1.18
CA VAL A 78 -16.27 10.20 0.03
C VAL A 78 -16.14 11.17 -1.15
N ALA A 79 -17.19 11.92 -1.45
CA ALA A 79 -17.19 12.91 -2.53
C ALA A 79 -16.13 14.00 -2.31
N SER A 80 -15.83 14.35 -1.05
CA SER A 80 -14.76 15.29 -0.70
C SER A 80 -13.37 14.66 -0.59
N GLY A 81 -13.22 13.35 -0.87
CA GLY A 81 -11.95 12.62 -0.75
C GLY A 81 -11.50 12.34 0.69
N GLN A 82 -12.38 12.52 1.67
CA GLN A 82 -12.17 12.30 3.10
C GLN A 82 -12.44 10.84 3.51
N PHE A 83 -11.72 9.91 2.87
CA PHE A 83 -11.96 8.47 2.98
C PHE A 83 -11.75 7.90 4.40
N GLU A 84 -10.87 8.47 5.21
CA GLU A 84 -10.61 8.01 6.58
C GLU A 84 -11.78 8.36 7.51
N GLN A 85 -12.34 9.56 7.38
CA GLN A 85 -13.53 9.94 8.14
C GLN A 85 -14.74 9.12 7.65
N ALA A 86 -14.91 8.99 6.32
CA ALA A 86 -15.98 8.20 5.73
C ALA A 86 -15.95 6.75 6.23
N ALA A 87 -14.78 6.09 6.15
CA ALA A 87 -14.65 4.70 6.55
C ALA A 87 -14.82 4.49 8.07
N LYS A 88 -14.43 5.44 8.91
CA LYS A 88 -14.70 5.39 10.36
C LYS A 88 -16.20 5.41 10.64
N LEU A 89 -16.93 6.32 9.99
CA LEU A 89 -18.38 6.43 10.15
C LEU A 89 -19.11 5.21 9.57
N ALA A 90 -18.76 4.79 8.36
CA ALA A 90 -19.31 3.60 7.73
C ALA A 90 -19.05 2.33 8.55
N ALA A 91 -17.81 2.11 9.00
CA ALA A 91 -17.50 0.96 9.85
C ALA A 91 -18.26 0.99 11.18
N LYS A 92 -18.53 2.17 11.75
CA LYS A 92 -19.38 2.29 12.94
C LYS A 92 -20.80 1.79 12.64
N LEU A 93 -21.41 2.27 11.55
CA LEU A 93 -22.76 1.88 11.13
C LEU A 93 -22.86 0.38 10.83
N ILE A 94 -21.91 -0.16 10.06
CA ILE A 94 -21.88 -1.58 9.66
C ILE A 94 -21.67 -2.49 10.88
N ASN A 95 -20.75 -2.14 11.77
CA ASN A 95 -20.46 -2.98 12.94
C ASN A 95 -21.56 -2.91 14.03
N SER A 96 -22.55 -2.01 13.87
CA SER A 96 -23.73 -1.91 14.73
C SER A 96 -25.01 -2.38 14.04
N ASP A 97 -24.90 -3.14 12.94
CA ASP A 97 -26.04 -3.64 12.14
C ASP A 97 -27.01 -2.53 11.68
N ALA A 98 -26.48 -1.32 11.46
CA ALA A 98 -27.21 -0.12 11.08
C ALA A 98 -26.86 0.34 9.64
N GLU A 99 -26.41 -0.57 8.78
CA GLU A 99 -25.93 -0.30 7.42
C GLU A 99 -27.03 -0.13 6.37
N SER A 100 -28.30 -0.38 6.70
CA SER A 100 -29.40 -0.35 5.72
C SER A 100 -29.49 0.96 4.94
N GLY A 101 -29.19 2.09 5.57
CA GLY A 101 -29.13 3.41 4.90
C GLY A 101 -27.97 3.60 3.92
N LEU A 102 -26.99 2.68 3.87
CA LEU A 102 -25.95 2.65 2.84
C LEU A 102 -26.43 1.95 1.55
N PHE A 103 -27.49 1.14 1.61
CA PHE A 103 -27.99 0.32 0.50
C PHE A 103 -28.91 1.11 -0.45
N VAL A 104 -28.32 2.07 -1.17
CA VAL A 104 -29.03 3.06 -1.99
C VAL A 104 -29.27 2.65 -3.45
N TYR A 105 -28.71 1.53 -3.90
CA TYR A 105 -28.78 1.09 -5.32
C TYR A 105 -29.92 0.11 -5.60
N GLY A 106 -30.85 -0.07 -4.65
CA GLY A 106 -31.98 -0.98 -4.80
C GLY A 106 -33.00 -0.50 -5.82
N GLY A 107 -33.66 -1.45 -6.52
CA GLY A 107 -34.83 -1.15 -7.37
C GLY A 107 -34.52 -0.65 -8.78
N THR A 108 -33.26 -0.34 -9.11
CA THR A 108 -32.84 0.01 -10.48
C THR A 108 -33.02 -1.17 -11.45
N ALA A 109 -32.98 -0.91 -12.76
CA ALA A 109 -33.05 -1.98 -13.75
C ALA A 109 -31.80 -2.87 -13.68
N GLU A 110 -30.65 -2.23 -13.46
CA GLU A 110 -29.34 -2.84 -13.27
C GLU A 110 -29.34 -3.74 -12.03
N PHE A 111 -29.89 -3.26 -10.91
CA PHE A 111 -30.02 -4.06 -9.69
C PHE A 111 -30.85 -5.32 -9.93
N ARG A 112 -32.01 -5.19 -10.59
CA ARG A 112 -32.87 -6.35 -10.91
C ARG A 112 -32.19 -7.34 -11.85
N ALA A 113 -31.44 -6.86 -12.84
CA ALA A 113 -30.69 -7.71 -13.76
C ALA A 113 -29.57 -8.47 -13.04
N VAL A 114 -28.79 -7.79 -12.20
CA VAL A 114 -27.72 -8.41 -11.42
C VAL A 114 -28.28 -9.38 -10.37
N GLU A 115 -29.38 -9.04 -9.72
CA GLU A 115 -30.03 -9.91 -8.73
C GLU A 115 -30.49 -11.23 -9.38
N THR A 116 -31.06 -11.15 -10.59
CA THR A 116 -31.45 -12.33 -11.37
C THR A 116 -30.24 -13.21 -11.69
N TRP A 117 -29.13 -12.61 -12.12
CA TRP A 117 -27.90 -13.34 -12.37
C TRP A 117 -27.34 -13.97 -11.08
N VAL A 118 -27.31 -13.26 -9.94
CA VAL A 118 -26.83 -13.83 -8.66
C VAL A 118 -27.68 -15.04 -8.27
N LYS A 119 -29.01 -14.93 -8.37
CA LYS A 119 -29.94 -16.04 -8.09
C LYS A 119 -29.68 -17.24 -9.01
N GLN A 120 -29.38 -17.00 -10.29
CA GLN A 120 -29.00 -18.07 -11.22
C GLN A 120 -27.68 -18.73 -10.82
N GLN A 121 -26.64 -17.95 -10.50
CA GLN A 121 -25.35 -18.47 -10.08
C GLN A 121 -25.45 -19.30 -8.79
N ILE A 122 -26.27 -18.87 -7.83
CA ILE A 122 -26.53 -19.65 -6.59
C ILE A 122 -27.20 -20.99 -6.93
N ARG A 123 -28.23 -20.99 -7.79
CA ARG A 123 -28.90 -22.23 -8.23
C ARG A 123 -27.94 -23.18 -8.93
N SER A 124 -27.12 -22.67 -9.85
CA SER A 124 -26.08 -23.46 -10.54
C SER A 124 -24.99 -23.93 -9.58
N GLY A 125 -24.62 -23.10 -8.61
CA GLY A 125 -23.64 -23.36 -7.56
C GLY A 125 -23.96 -24.60 -6.70
N ASN A 126 -25.24 -24.96 -6.58
CA ASN A 126 -25.68 -26.19 -5.91
C ASN A 126 -25.29 -27.47 -6.67
N THR A 127 -24.98 -27.36 -7.97
CA THR A 127 -24.63 -28.49 -8.83
C THR A 127 -23.17 -28.47 -9.27
N ALA A 128 -22.59 -27.29 -9.48
CA ALA A 128 -21.20 -27.13 -9.90
C ALA A 128 -20.61 -25.82 -9.36
N ARG A 129 -19.33 -25.85 -8.95
CA ARG A 129 -18.59 -24.65 -8.57
C ARG A 129 -18.28 -23.83 -9.81
N THR A 130 -18.56 -22.53 -9.78
CA THR A 130 -18.30 -21.61 -10.89
C THR A 130 -17.39 -20.47 -10.43
N SER A 131 -16.62 -19.92 -11.36
CA SER A 131 -15.84 -18.70 -11.14
C SER A 131 -15.71 -17.93 -12.46
N GLU A 132 -16.00 -16.64 -12.44
CA GLU A 132 -15.80 -15.77 -13.60
C GLU A 132 -15.25 -14.40 -13.17
N PHE A 133 -14.50 -13.75 -14.07
CA PHE A 133 -14.18 -12.33 -13.91
C PHE A 133 -15.41 -11.51 -14.24
N ARG A 134 -15.74 -10.57 -13.37
CA ARG A 134 -16.88 -9.69 -13.53
C ARG A 134 -16.60 -8.32 -12.95
N GLU A 135 -17.29 -7.33 -13.48
CA GLU A 135 -17.32 -6.00 -12.90
C GLU A 135 -18.14 -6.02 -11.60
N LEU A 136 -17.49 -5.69 -10.49
CA LEU A 136 -18.13 -5.40 -9.22
C LEU A 136 -18.71 -3.99 -9.27
N THR A 137 -19.97 -3.90 -9.68
CA THR A 137 -20.74 -2.65 -9.60
C THR A 137 -21.29 -2.43 -8.18
N PRO A 138 -21.73 -1.21 -7.83
CA PRO A 138 -22.40 -0.94 -6.56
C PRO A 138 -23.65 -1.80 -6.32
N GLU A 139 -24.43 -2.09 -7.37
CA GLU A 139 -25.60 -2.96 -7.30
C GLU A 139 -25.20 -4.40 -6.95
N LEU A 140 -24.17 -4.94 -7.63
CA LEU A 140 -23.66 -6.28 -7.34
C LEU A 140 -23.13 -6.34 -5.90
N ALA A 141 -22.33 -5.35 -5.50
CA ALA A 141 -21.83 -5.26 -4.14
C ALA A 141 -22.96 -5.23 -3.11
N GLN A 142 -24.01 -4.44 -3.34
CA GLN A 142 -25.18 -4.37 -2.45
C GLN A 142 -25.88 -5.72 -2.34
N ILE A 143 -26.15 -6.40 -3.47
CA ILE A 143 -26.81 -7.72 -3.47
C ILE A 143 -26.01 -8.73 -2.65
N LEU A 144 -24.69 -8.75 -2.82
CA LEU A 144 -23.81 -9.65 -2.07
C LEU A 144 -23.77 -9.30 -0.57
N LEU A 145 -23.85 -8.01 -0.23
CA LEU A 145 -23.84 -7.54 1.15
C LEU A 145 -25.15 -7.81 1.90
N LEU A 146 -26.30 -7.87 1.20
CA LEU A 146 -27.57 -8.27 1.82
C LEU A 146 -27.52 -9.69 2.43
N SER A 147 -26.61 -10.55 1.95
CA SER A 147 -26.34 -11.89 2.49
C SER A 147 -25.01 -11.99 3.27
N ASN A 148 -24.50 -10.88 3.81
CA ASN A 148 -23.24 -10.83 4.56
C ASN A 148 -23.40 -11.17 6.06
N LYS A 149 -23.88 -12.38 6.39
CA LYS A 149 -24.05 -12.77 7.81
C LYS A 149 -22.85 -13.55 8.35
N GLY A 150 -22.45 -13.21 9.59
CA GLY A 150 -21.41 -13.93 10.33
C GLY A 150 -19.98 -13.64 9.86
N ASN A 151 -19.77 -12.63 9.02
CA ASN A 151 -18.43 -12.17 8.69
C ASN A 151 -17.86 -11.27 9.79
N ARG A 152 -16.52 -11.20 9.84
CA ARG A 152 -15.80 -10.40 10.83
C ARG A 152 -16.17 -8.92 10.74
N ARG A 153 -16.08 -8.22 11.87
CA ARG A 153 -16.21 -6.76 11.92
C ARG A 153 -15.38 -6.06 10.87
N VAL A 154 -15.94 -5.02 10.27
CA VAL A 154 -15.27 -4.18 9.28
C VAL A 154 -14.24 -3.31 9.98
N ASN A 155 -12.97 -3.48 9.59
CA ASN A 155 -11.89 -2.59 9.96
C ASN A 155 -11.91 -1.29 9.13
N ALA A 156 -12.06 -0.14 9.78
CA ALA A 156 -12.14 1.18 9.13
C ALA A 156 -10.88 1.56 8.34
N ALA A 157 -9.68 1.22 8.83
CA ALA A 157 -8.43 1.55 8.13
C ALA A 157 -8.28 0.75 6.83
N ASN A 158 -8.66 -0.54 6.86
CA ASN A 158 -8.68 -1.37 5.66
C ASN A 158 -9.72 -0.89 4.64
N LEU A 159 -10.93 -0.54 5.12
CA LEU A 159 -11.98 0.00 4.28
C LEU A 159 -11.55 1.32 3.62
N ALA A 160 -10.96 2.26 4.37
CA ALA A 160 -10.43 3.51 3.82
C ALA A 160 -9.38 3.27 2.73
N ALA A 161 -8.46 2.31 2.94
CA ALA A 161 -7.45 1.95 1.96
C ALA A 161 -8.07 1.44 0.64
N ILE A 162 -9.04 0.51 0.74
CA ILE A 162 -9.74 -0.04 -0.42
C ILE A 162 -10.52 1.06 -1.16
N MET A 163 -11.25 1.91 -0.43
CA MET A 163 -12.00 3.02 -1.01
C MET A 163 -11.09 3.99 -1.78
N ARG A 164 -9.93 4.35 -1.21
CA ARG A 164 -8.94 5.21 -1.91
C ARG A 164 -8.43 4.55 -3.18
N ASP A 165 -8.04 3.28 -3.11
CA ASP A 165 -7.46 2.57 -4.24
C ASP A 165 -8.48 2.35 -5.37
N MET A 166 -9.75 2.07 -5.04
CA MET A 166 -10.85 1.99 -6.01
C MET A 166 -11.15 3.36 -6.64
N ALA A 167 -11.40 4.40 -5.82
CA ALA A 167 -11.77 5.72 -6.30
C ALA A 167 -10.68 6.40 -7.15
N GLN A 168 -9.41 6.05 -6.92
CA GLN A 168 -8.27 6.60 -7.65
C GLN A 168 -7.75 5.65 -8.75
N GLY A 169 -8.52 4.61 -9.10
CA GLY A 169 -8.19 3.69 -10.20
C GLY A 169 -6.90 2.90 -10.02
N ARG A 170 -6.43 2.75 -8.77
CA ARG A 170 -5.27 1.90 -8.42
C ARG A 170 -5.64 0.43 -8.24
N TRP A 171 -6.93 0.12 -8.15
CA TRP A 171 -7.39 -1.25 -8.12
C TRP A 171 -6.99 -1.99 -9.41
N GLN A 172 -6.37 -3.16 -9.28
CA GLN A 172 -5.99 -4.01 -10.41
C GLN A 172 -6.62 -5.39 -10.24
N PRO A 173 -7.23 -5.95 -11.30
CA PRO A 173 -7.72 -7.32 -11.28
C PRO A 173 -6.52 -8.27 -11.12
N ASN A 174 -6.47 -9.01 -10.02
CA ASN A 174 -5.31 -9.81 -9.63
C ASN A 174 -5.67 -11.29 -9.28
N GLY A 175 -6.93 -11.68 -9.54
CA GLY A 175 -7.46 -13.01 -9.22
C GLY A 175 -7.94 -13.18 -7.77
N GLU A 176 -7.76 -12.19 -6.89
CA GLU A 176 -8.42 -12.21 -5.59
C GLU A 176 -9.93 -12.23 -5.81
N THR A 177 -10.59 -13.24 -5.25
CA THR A 177 -11.95 -13.61 -5.62
C THR A 177 -12.93 -13.15 -4.57
N ILE A 178 -14.12 -12.70 -4.97
CA ILE A 178 -15.28 -12.58 -4.08
C ILE A 178 -15.93 -13.95 -4.00
N ILE A 179 -16.08 -14.48 -2.79
CA ILE A 179 -16.50 -15.87 -2.59
C ILE A 179 -17.92 -15.88 -2.03
N VAL A 180 -18.82 -16.53 -2.75
CA VAL A 180 -20.22 -16.71 -2.37
C VAL A 180 -20.48 -18.20 -2.14
N SER A 181 -21.07 -18.54 -0.99
CA SER A 181 -21.41 -19.92 -0.66
C SER A 181 -22.55 -20.44 -1.53
N LYS A 182 -22.78 -21.76 -1.51
CA LYS A 182 -23.93 -22.40 -2.17
C LYS A 182 -25.28 -21.89 -1.66
N GLU A 183 -25.35 -21.40 -0.42
CA GLU A 183 -26.53 -20.74 0.16
C GLU A 183 -26.67 -19.27 -0.24
N GLY A 184 -25.73 -18.73 -1.02
CA GLY A 184 -25.71 -17.31 -1.38
C GLY A 184 -25.11 -16.40 -0.32
N MET A 185 -24.42 -16.94 0.68
CA MET A 185 -23.79 -16.17 1.75
C MET A 185 -22.42 -15.66 1.32
N LEU A 186 -22.08 -14.42 1.68
CA LEU A 186 -20.77 -13.86 1.37
C LEU A 186 -19.70 -14.47 2.30
N ASN A 187 -18.84 -15.33 1.77
CA ASN A 187 -17.72 -15.92 2.51
C ASN A 187 -16.50 -15.00 2.54
N ASP A 188 -16.23 -14.30 1.45
CA ASP A 188 -15.11 -13.35 1.36
C ASP A 188 -15.43 -12.20 0.40
N GLY A 189 -14.80 -11.04 0.65
CA GLY A 189 -14.94 -9.85 -0.19
C GLY A 189 -15.70 -8.70 0.46
N GLN A 190 -16.14 -8.81 1.72
CA GLN A 190 -16.98 -7.77 2.35
C GLN A 190 -16.40 -6.35 2.23
N HIS A 191 -15.09 -6.17 2.43
CA HIS A 191 -14.45 -4.85 2.36
C HIS A 191 -14.42 -4.32 0.93
N ARG A 192 -14.27 -5.21 -0.07
CA ARG A 192 -14.31 -4.86 -1.49
C ARG A 192 -15.73 -4.46 -1.89
N CYS A 193 -16.74 -5.23 -1.47
CA CYS A 193 -18.15 -4.89 -1.70
C CYS A 193 -18.51 -3.55 -1.04
N PHE A 194 -18.18 -3.33 0.23
CA PHE A 194 -18.45 -2.04 0.88
C PHE A 194 -17.70 -0.89 0.20
N GLY A 195 -16.45 -1.12 -0.24
CA GLY A 195 -15.68 -0.14 -0.99
C GLY A 195 -16.37 0.31 -2.28
N ALA A 196 -16.76 -0.65 -3.14
CA ALA A 196 -17.47 -0.38 -4.39
C ALA A 196 -18.83 0.30 -4.13
N LEU A 197 -19.61 -0.21 -3.17
CA LEU A 197 -20.91 0.37 -2.80
C LEU A 197 -20.80 1.82 -2.33
N ILE A 198 -19.87 2.10 -1.41
CA ILE A 198 -19.73 3.42 -0.79
C ILE A 198 -19.08 4.43 -1.73
N THR A 199 -18.12 4.00 -2.56
CA THR A 199 -17.44 4.89 -3.52
C THR A 199 -18.18 5.05 -4.84
N GLY A 200 -19.13 4.17 -5.13
CA GLY A 200 -19.71 4.02 -6.45
C GLY A 200 -18.82 3.25 -7.44
N ALA A 201 -17.55 3.00 -7.12
CA ALA A 201 -16.58 2.50 -8.08
C ALA A 201 -16.95 1.13 -8.65
N CYS A 202 -16.88 1.01 -9.97
CA CYS A 202 -16.93 -0.27 -10.69
C CYS A 202 -15.50 -0.80 -10.87
N VAL A 203 -15.23 -2.00 -10.38
CA VAL A 203 -13.91 -2.63 -10.53
C VAL A 203 -14.02 -4.08 -10.97
N GLU A 204 -13.10 -4.52 -11.82
CA GLU A 204 -13.05 -5.93 -12.23
C GLU A 204 -12.48 -6.82 -11.11
N THR A 205 -13.16 -7.93 -10.83
CA THR A 205 -12.76 -8.93 -9.83
C THR A 205 -13.21 -10.32 -10.25
N ALA A 206 -12.53 -11.36 -9.79
CA ALA A 206 -13.08 -12.71 -9.87
C ALA A 206 -14.23 -12.85 -8.86
N VAL A 207 -15.29 -13.54 -9.24
CA VAL A 207 -16.41 -13.92 -8.37
C VAL A 207 -16.63 -15.43 -8.49
N ALA A 208 -16.66 -16.13 -7.35
CA ALA A 208 -16.87 -17.57 -7.30
C ALA A 208 -18.11 -17.94 -6.50
N PHE A 209 -18.83 -18.96 -6.96
CA PHE A 209 -20.06 -19.48 -6.36
C PHE A 209 -19.96 -21.00 -6.10
N GLY A 210 -20.80 -21.48 -5.20
CA GLY A 210 -21.01 -22.92 -4.96
C GLY A 210 -19.99 -23.56 -4.01
N VAL A 211 -19.24 -22.76 -3.25
CA VAL A 211 -18.41 -23.29 -2.15
C VAL A 211 -19.23 -23.47 -0.87
N GLU A 212 -18.75 -24.31 0.03
CA GLU A 212 -19.36 -24.52 1.34
C GLU A 212 -19.18 -23.28 2.24
N ARG A 213 -20.17 -22.95 3.08
CA ARG A 213 -20.08 -21.81 4.03
C ARG A 213 -18.85 -21.93 4.93
N GLU A 214 -18.53 -23.15 5.35
CA GLU A 214 -17.44 -23.53 6.25
C GLU A 214 -16.06 -23.22 5.67
N SER A 215 -15.95 -23.09 4.34
CA SER A 215 -14.69 -22.72 3.68
C SER A 215 -14.15 -21.36 4.11
N ILE A 216 -14.99 -20.49 4.68
CA ILE A 216 -14.54 -19.21 5.26
C ILE A 216 -13.42 -19.39 6.29
N ALA A 217 -13.38 -20.53 7.00
CA ALA A 217 -12.39 -20.79 8.05
C ALA A 217 -10.96 -20.90 7.50
N THR A 218 -10.78 -21.13 6.19
CA THR A 218 -9.47 -21.29 5.54
C THR A 218 -9.11 -20.13 4.61
N VAL A 219 -9.99 -19.14 4.47
CA VAL A 219 -9.70 -17.93 3.68
C VAL A 219 -8.65 -17.08 4.38
N ASP A 220 -7.72 -16.51 3.61
CA ASP A 220 -6.70 -15.55 4.09
C ASP A 220 -5.75 -16.06 5.19
N ILE A 221 -5.58 -17.39 5.34
CA ILE A 221 -4.67 -17.97 6.34
C ILE A 221 -3.18 -17.79 6.00
N GLY A 222 -2.86 -17.39 4.77
CA GLY A 222 -1.50 -17.22 4.27
C GLY A 222 -0.81 -15.94 4.75
N ARG A 223 0.53 -15.92 4.65
CA ARG A 223 1.30 -14.70 4.89
C ARG A 223 1.03 -13.69 3.77
N LYS A 224 0.55 -12.50 4.16
CA LYS A 224 0.36 -11.37 3.23
C LYS A 224 1.70 -10.88 2.66
N ARG A 225 1.70 -10.52 1.37
CA ARG A 225 2.85 -9.85 0.73
C ARG A 225 3.09 -8.48 1.38
N THR A 226 4.32 -8.23 1.79
CA THR A 226 4.79 -6.95 2.32
C THR A 226 5.18 -6.00 1.18
N GLY A 227 5.40 -4.72 1.49
CA GLY A 227 5.92 -3.77 0.50
C GLY A 227 7.31 -4.13 -0.03
N ALA A 228 8.13 -4.73 0.83
CA ALA A 228 9.41 -5.29 0.42
C ALA A 228 9.21 -6.40 -0.61
N ASP A 229 8.28 -7.34 -0.38
CA ASP A 229 8.01 -8.43 -1.32
C ASP A 229 7.58 -7.90 -2.69
N ARG A 230 6.74 -6.86 -2.74
CA ARG A 230 6.26 -6.27 -4.00
C ARG A 230 7.36 -5.55 -4.78
N LEU A 231 8.16 -4.70 -4.13
CA LEU A 231 9.31 -4.08 -4.79
C LEU A 231 10.37 -5.12 -5.21
N GLY A 232 10.55 -6.19 -4.42
CA GLY A 232 11.42 -7.31 -4.77
C GLY A 232 10.97 -8.06 -6.02
N ILE A 233 9.65 -8.31 -6.17
CA ILE A 233 9.06 -8.86 -7.41
C ILE A 233 9.35 -7.95 -8.61
N GLY A 234 9.29 -6.62 -8.41
CA GLY A 234 9.71 -5.63 -9.39
C GLY A 234 11.22 -5.51 -9.61
N GLY A 235 12.05 -6.45 -9.12
CA GLY A 235 13.50 -6.43 -9.36
C GLY A 235 14.23 -5.23 -8.75
N VAL A 236 13.64 -4.53 -7.77
CA VAL A 236 14.27 -3.38 -7.12
C VAL A 236 15.39 -3.85 -6.20
N THR A 237 16.61 -3.33 -6.39
CA THR A 237 17.72 -3.57 -5.45
C THR A 237 17.48 -2.87 -4.12
N ASN A 238 17.89 -3.47 -3.00
CA ASN A 238 17.63 -2.94 -1.66
C ASN A 238 16.12 -2.69 -1.38
N TYR A 239 15.25 -3.47 -2.00
CA TYR A 239 13.78 -3.34 -1.95
C TYR A 239 13.22 -3.18 -0.53
N VAL A 240 13.81 -3.83 0.48
CA VAL A 240 13.39 -3.70 1.88
C VAL A 240 13.52 -2.26 2.37
N LEU A 241 14.68 -1.65 2.14
CA LEU A 241 14.95 -0.27 2.54
C LEU A 241 14.15 0.71 1.70
N MET A 242 14.11 0.52 0.38
CA MET A 242 13.37 1.39 -0.54
C MET A 242 11.88 1.44 -0.20
N SER A 243 11.27 0.27 0.08
CA SER A 243 9.88 0.19 0.50
C SER A 243 9.66 0.90 1.84
N ALA A 244 10.55 0.68 2.81
CA ALA A 244 10.43 1.28 4.14
C ALA A 244 10.61 2.81 4.12
N VAL A 245 11.51 3.34 3.28
CA VAL A 245 11.73 4.78 3.10
C VAL A 245 10.53 5.40 2.38
N SER A 246 10.08 4.81 1.27
CA SER A 246 8.92 5.30 0.51
C SER A 246 7.66 5.37 1.38
N ALA A 247 7.39 4.31 2.15
CA ALA A 247 6.26 4.27 3.07
C ALA A 247 6.36 5.34 4.17
N LEU A 248 7.55 5.54 4.74
CA LEU A 248 7.74 6.53 5.81
C LEU A 248 7.60 7.96 5.28
N VAL A 249 8.20 8.28 4.14
CA VAL A 249 8.07 9.61 3.50
C VAL A 249 6.60 9.90 3.23
N LEU A 250 5.89 8.96 2.59
CA LEU A 250 4.49 9.16 2.26
C LEU A 250 3.60 9.23 3.52
N GLN A 251 3.91 8.45 4.56
CA GLN A 251 3.23 8.54 5.84
C GLN A 251 3.37 9.93 6.47
N MET A 252 4.58 10.49 6.45
CA MET A 252 4.86 11.81 7.00
C MET A 252 4.22 12.92 6.16
N LYS A 253 4.25 12.79 4.83
CA LYS A 253 3.62 13.72 3.89
C LYS A 253 2.10 13.79 4.08
N ASN A 254 1.44 12.63 4.18
CA ASN A 254 -0.02 12.54 4.23
C ASN A 254 -0.59 12.49 5.65
N ASN A 255 0.27 12.43 6.68
CA ASN A 255 -0.09 12.23 8.08
C ASN A 255 -1.01 11.01 8.31
N ARG A 256 -0.80 9.93 7.55
CA ARG A 256 -1.55 8.67 7.65
C ARG A 256 -0.76 7.51 7.07
N ALA A 257 -1.08 6.28 7.45
CA ALA A 257 -0.47 5.11 6.81
C ALA A 257 -0.84 5.05 5.31
N PRO A 258 0.15 4.87 4.40
CA PRO A 258 -0.12 4.69 2.99
C PRO A 258 -0.63 3.28 2.69
N THR A 259 -1.39 3.13 1.60
CA THR A 259 -1.72 1.80 1.06
C THR A 259 -0.48 1.17 0.42
N PRO A 260 -0.48 -0.17 0.25
CA PRO A 260 0.46 -0.87 -0.62
C PRO A 260 0.65 -0.19 -1.98
N ALA A 261 -0.44 0.08 -2.69
CA ALA A 261 -0.41 0.66 -4.03
C ALA A 261 0.12 2.10 -4.02
N GLU A 262 -0.27 2.92 -3.03
CA GLU A 262 0.26 4.27 -2.85
C GLU A 262 1.78 4.27 -2.61
N THR A 263 2.28 3.32 -1.80
CA THR A 263 3.72 3.19 -1.53
C THR A 263 4.50 2.82 -2.79
N ASP A 264 3.96 1.87 -3.55
CA ASP A 264 4.60 1.39 -4.77
C ASP A 264 4.61 2.51 -5.83
N ALA A 265 3.46 3.14 -6.08
CA ALA A 265 3.36 4.29 -7.00
C ALA A 265 4.33 5.41 -6.60
N PHE A 266 4.34 5.81 -5.32
CA PHE A 266 5.26 6.83 -4.83
C PHE A 266 6.73 6.47 -5.08
N PHE A 267 7.12 5.21 -4.83
CA PHE A 267 8.48 4.75 -5.12
C PHE A 267 8.82 4.87 -6.61
N PHE A 268 7.95 4.40 -7.50
CA PHE A 268 8.23 4.41 -8.94
C PHE A 268 8.22 5.83 -9.53
N ASP A 269 7.35 6.72 -9.03
CA ASP A 269 7.29 8.12 -9.43
C ASP A 269 8.49 8.93 -8.91
N ASN A 270 9.07 8.52 -7.77
CA ASN A 270 10.18 9.21 -7.10
C ASN A 270 11.45 8.37 -7.04
N ARG A 271 11.64 7.45 -8.00
CA ARG A 271 12.65 6.40 -7.90
C ARG A 271 14.07 6.95 -7.72
N GLU A 272 14.45 7.92 -8.54
CA GLU A 272 15.79 8.54 -8.48
C GLU A 272 16.02 9.25 -7.14
N LEU A 273 15.01 9.94 -6.63
CA LEU A 273 15.06 10.59 -5.32
C LEU A 273 15.28 9.57 -4.21
N ILE A 274 14.49 8.50 -4.17
CA ILE A 274 14.56 7.48 -3.12
C ILE A 274 15.87 6.69 -3.19
N GLU A 275 16.33 6.33 -4.40
CA GLU A 275 17.62 5.67 -4.62
C GLU A 275 18.77 6.56 -4.15
N SER A 276 18.76 7.85 -4.52
CA SER A 276 19.77 8.83 -4.11
C SER A 276 19.77 9.08 -2.61
N ALA A 277 18.59 9.21 -2.00
CA ALA A 277 18.41 9.41 -0.56
C ALA A 277 18.95 8.23 0.25
N CYS A 278 18.61 7.00 -0.15
CA CYS A 278 19.12 5.80 0.52
C CYS A 278 20.65 5.72 0.41
N SER A 279 21.20 5.98 -0.78
CA SER A 279 22.66 6.02 -1.00
C SER A 279 23.34 7.07 -0.13
N ALA A 280 22.81 8.30 -0.09
CA ALA A 280 23.35 9.40 0.71
C ALA A 280 23.29 9.12 2.22
N SER A 281 22.18 8.53 2.71
CA SER A 281 22.04 8.19 4.13
C SER A 281 22.99 7.07 4.60
N GLY A 282 23.40 6.19 3.67
CA GLY A 282 24.33 5.09 3.93
C GLY A 282 23.76 3.98 4.81
N ALA A 283 24.63 3.32 5.58
CA ALA A 283 24.25 2.17 6.40
C ALA A 283 23.29 2.54 7.54
N ASN A 284 22.37 1.63 7.86
CA ASN A 284 21.41 1.77 8.94
C ASN A 284 22.11 1.93 10.31
N MET A 285 21.56 2.80 11.16
CA MET A 285 22.03 3.06 12.52
C MET A 285 21.13 2.34 13.53
N LYS A 286 21.70 1.41 14.30
CA LYS A 286 20.95 0.59 15.26
C LYS A 286 20.24 1.47 16.29
N GLY A 287 18.92 1.29 16.43
CA GLY A 287 18.08 2.05 17.37
C GLY A 287 17.38 3.27 16.78
N VAL A 288 17.71 3.68 15.55
CA VAL A 288 17.06 4.78 14.83
C VAL A 288 15.88 4.27 13.98
N GLY A 289 16.00 3.05 13.48
CA GLY A 289 15.06 2.44 12.55
C GLY A 289 15.55 2.57 11.10
N PRO A 290 15.35 1.54 10.25
CA PRO A 290 16.03 1.42 8.97
C PRO A 290 15.72 2.54 7.97
N SER A 291 14.53 3.12 8.02
CA SER A 291 14.08 4.12 7.03
C SER A 291 14.31 5.57 7.44
N ALA A 292 14.64 5.88 8.70
CA ALA A 292 14.69 7.26 9.18
C ALA A 292 15.80 8.08 8.51
N GLY A 293 17.00 7.51 8.34
CA GLY A 293 18.10 8.17 7.62
C GLY A 293 17.75 8.45 6.16
N GLY A 294 17.19 7.45 5.46
CA GLY A 294 16.78 7.59 4.07
C GLY A 294 15.64 8.60 3.88
N ALA A 295 14.64 8.62 4.77
CA ALA A 295 13.55 9.60 4.71
C ALA A 295 14.04 11.03 4.98
N ALA A 296 14.95 11.22 5.95
CA ALA A 296 15.58 12.53 6.18
C ALA A 296 16.40 12.99 4.96
N ALA A 297 17.19 12.08 4.36
CA ALA A 297 17.91 12.39 3.14
C ALA A 297 16.98 12.75 1.98
N ALA A 298 15.85 12.04 1.81
CA ALA A 298 14.85 12.34 0.78
C ALA A 298 14.25 13.74 0.97
N TYR A 299 13.95 14.14 2.21
CA TYR A 299 13.50 15.50 2.52
C TYR A 299 14.56 16.54 2.18
N LEU A 300 15.82 16.31 2.56
CA LEU A 300 16.90 17.27 2.32
C LEU A 300 17.17 17.45 0.82
N ILE A 301 17.11 16.37 0.04
CA ILE A 301 17.23 16.45 -1.42
C ILE A 301 16.04 17.21 -2.02
N SER A 302 14.82 16.98 -1.55
CA SER A 302 13.63 17.66 -2.09
C SER A 302 13.63 19.18 -1.86
N ILE A 303 14.34 19.66 -0.83
CA ILE A 303 14.55 21.10 -0.59
C ILE A 303 15.87 21.64 -1.17
N GLY A 304 16.52 20.88 -2.07
CA GLY A 304 17.66 21.36 -2.87
C GLY A 304 19.05 21.10 -2.29
N HIS A 305 19.19 20.30 -1.24
CA HIS A 305 20.52 19.93 -0.75
C HIS A 305 21.15 18.80 -1.57
N SER A 306 22.46 18.91 -1.81
CA SER A 306 23.17 17.92 -2.64
C SER A 306 23.35 16.58 -1.91
N PRO A 307 23.17 15.44 -2.61
CA PRO A 307 23.38 14.10 -2.03
C PRO A 307 24.78 13.91 -1.43
N ALA A 308 25.81 14.52 -2.02
CA ALA A 308 27.18 14.46 -1.51
C ALA A 308 27.32 15.12 -0.12
N GLY A 309 26.73 16.31 0.08
CA GLY A 309 26.75 16.98 1.38
C GLY A 309 25.99 16.20 2.45
N ILE A 310 24.87 15.59 2.08
CA ILE A 310 24.08 14.71 2.95
C ILE A 310 24.90 13.48 3.35
N SER A 311 25.61 12.87 2.39
CA SER A 311 26.47 11.70 2.64
C SER A 311 27.62 12.02 3.60
N GLN A 312 28.26 13.17 3.44
CA GLN A 312 29.29 13.66 4.36
C GLN A 312 28.73 13.85 5.77
N PHE A 313 27.55 14.44 5.90
CA PHE A 313 26.88 14.63 7.18
C PHE A 313 26.61 13.30 7.89
N PHE A 314 25.94 12.35 7.24
CA PHE A 314 25.64 11.05 7.86
C PHE A 314 26.90 10.24 8.17
N THR A 315 27.95 10.39 7.36
CA THR A 315 29.25 9.76 7.64
C THR A 315 29.90 10.32 8.89
N ALA A 316 29.90 11.64 9.06
CA ALA A 316 30.40 12.27 10.28
C ALA A 316 29.58 11.87 11.52
N VAL A 317 28.24 11.79 11.41
CA VAL A 317 27.38 11.29 12.51
C VAL A 317 27.74 9.86 12.89
N ARG A 318 28.07 9.00 11.92
CA ARG A 318 28.47 7.60 12.18
C ARG A 318 29.86 7.51 12.80
N SER A 319 30.85 8.25 12.30
CA SER A 319 32.23 8.16 12.80
C SER A 319 32.39 8.81 14.17
N GLY A 320 31.79 9.97 14.41
CA GLY A 320 31.95 10.71 15.66
C GLY A 320 33.36 11.32 15.85
N GLU A 321 34.24 11.22 14.86
CA GLU A 321 35.65 11.60 15.03
C GLU A 321 35.86 13.11 14.95
N MET A 322 36.69 13.65 15.85
CA MET A 322 37.24 15.02 15.80
C MET A 322 36.21 16.17 15.72
N MET A 323 35.02 16.03 16.30
CA MET A 323 34.00 17.09 16.32
C MET A 323 33.84 17.76 17.70
N PRO A 324 33.64 19.09 17.77
CA PRO A 324 33.32 19.78 19.02
C PRO A 324 32.07 19.22 19.71
N LYS A 325 32.01 19.32 21.05
CA LYS A 325 30.89 18.77 21.84
C LYS A 325 29.50 19.31 21.44
N ARG A 326 29.43 20.55 20.92
CA ARG A 326 28.20 21.24 20.50
C ARG A 326 27.96 21.21 18.99
N ASP A 327 28.77 20.44 18.25
CA ASP A 327 28.52 20.20 16.83
C ASP A 327 27.21 19.40 16.68
N PRO A 328 26.27 19.83 15.82
CA PRO A 328 25.00 19.12 15.61
C PRO A 328 25.19 17.62 15.29
N ARG A 329 26.25 17.27 14.54
CA ARG A 329 26.54 15.89 14.17
C ARG A 329 27.02 15.06 15.37
N MET A 330 27.83 15.66 16.25
CA MET A 330 28.31 15.05 17.48
C MET A 330 27.18 14.78 18.48
N LEU A 331 26.18 15.67 18.55
CA LEU A 331 24.99 15.45 19.39
C LEU A 331 24.19 14.24 18.92
N LEU A 332 23.97 14.09 17.62
CA LEU A 332 23.33 12.91 17.05
C LEU A 332 24.17 11.65 17.28
N HIS A 333 25.48 11.71 17.07
CA HIS A 333 26.38 10.58 17.33
C HIS A 333 26.22 10.05 18.75
N LYS A 334 26.32 10.94 19.75
CA LYS A 334 26.15 10.57 21.17
C LYS A 334 24.77 10.00 21.44
N ALA A 335 23.72 10.62 20.92
CA ALA A 335 22.34 10.17 21.14
C ALA A 335 22.04 8.80 20.54
N ILE A 336 22.80 8.37 19.54
CA ILE A 336 22.61 7.08 18.85
C ILE A 336 23.54 6.01 19.43
N PHE A 337 24.83 6.33 19.59
CA PHE A 337 25.89 5.34 19.83
C PHE A 337 26.43 5.35 21.27
N ASP A 338 26.36 6.46 22.01
CA ASP A 338 26.85 6.53 23.39
C ASP A 338 25.74 6.16 24.37
N ALA A 339 25.92 5.06 25.09
CA ALA A 339 24.94 4.56 26.05
C ALA A 339 24.55 5.58 27.13
N ARG A 340 25.45 6.52 27.48
CA ARG A 340 25.20 7.55 28.51
C ARG A 340 24.25 8.64 28.05
N TYR A 341 24.17 8.89 26.75
CA TYR A 341 23.40 10.00 26.16
C TYR A 341 22.27 9.51 25.25
N LYS A 342 22.02 8.20 25.25
CA LYS A 342 21.14 7.56 24.29
C LYS A 342 19.71 8.08 24.41
N VAL A 343 19.16 8.54 23.30
CA VAL A 343 17.78 9.03 23.23
C VAL A 343 16.90 7.99 22.53
N LYS A 344 15.68 7.81 23.02
CA LYS A 344 14.65 6.99 22.36
C LYS A 344 13.67 7.92 21.66
N LEU A 345 13.69 7.92 20.32
CA LEU A 345 12.78 8.68 19.49
C LEU A 345 11.96 7.75 18.58
N THR A 346 10.79 8.22 18.15
CA THR A 346 10.03 7.59 17.07
C THR A 346 10.80 7.75 15.75
N ARG A 347 10.45 6.95 14.73
CA ARG A 347 11.06 7.09 13.39
C ARG A 347 10.85 8.49 12.81
N ASP A 348 9.66 9.06 12.97
CA ASP A 348 9.33 10.43 12.56
C ASP A 348 10.22 11.47 13.27
N ASN A 349 10.36 11.37 14.59
CA ASN A 349 11.22 12.28 15.35
C ASN A 349 12.70 12.11 14.98
N TRP A 350 13.16 10.91 14.64
CA TRP A 350 14.51 10.72 14.10
C TRP A 350 14.69 11.40 12.75
N VAL A 351 13.71 11.32 11.84
CA VAL A 351 13.74 12.04 10.56
C VAL A 351 13.87 13.55 10.82
N ARG A 352 13.01 14.11 11.67
CA ARG A 352 13.05 15.53 12.06
C ARG A 352 14.37 15.92 12.71
N ALA A 353 14.91 15.07 13.58
CA ALA A 353 16.20 15.30 14.21
C ALA A 353 17.31 15.40 13.15
N PHE A 354 17.42 14.45 12.24
CA PHE A 354 18.44 14.51 11.19
C PHE A 354 18.31 15.78 10.34
N VAL A 355 17.10 16.16 9.94
CA VAL A 355 16.86 17.38 9.15
C VAL A 355 17.29 18.63 9.92
N ALA A 356 16.84 18.79 11.17
CA ALA A 356 17.16 19.97 11.98
C ALA A 356 18.68 20.14 12.19
N HIS A 357 19.38 19.04 12.48
CA HIS A 357 20.82 19.07 12.72
C HIS A 357 21.63 19.24 11.43
N PHE A 358 21.16 18.70 10.31
CA PHE A 358 21.78 18.94 9.00
C PHE A 358 21.73 20.44 8.66
N ILE A 359 20.55 21.05 8.79
CA ILE A 359 20.35 22.48 8.51
C ILE A 359 21.20 23.34 9.46
N ALA A 360 21.24 23.01 10.76
CA ALA A 360 22.09 23.71 11.73
C ALA A 360 23.58 23.61 11.35
N HIS A 361 24.05 22.40 11.02
CA HIS A 361 25.43 22.17 10.59
C HIS A 361 25.77 22.96 9.32
N LYS A 362 24.89 22.93 8.31
CA LYS A 362 25.11 23.62 7.04
C LYS A 362 25.21 25.14 7.22
N ASN A 363 24.50 25.69 8.21
CA ASN A 363 24.53 27.10 8.57
C ASN A 363 25.62 27.46 9.60
N GLY A 364 26.53 26.53 9.93
CA GLY A 364 27.60 26.77 10.90
C GLY A 364 27.12 26.99 12.34
N LYS A 365 25.88 26.60 12.67
CA LYS A 365 25.29 26.78 14.00
C LYS A 365 25.70 25.63 14.93
N THR A 366 25.89 25.97 16.21
CA THR A 366 26.06 24.98 17.28
C THR A 366 24.72 24.68 17.96
N MET A 367 24.60 23.52 18.59
CA MET A 367 23.39 23.10 19.31
C MET A 367 23.75 22.61 20.73
N SER A 368 22.82 22.74 21.67
CA SER A 368 23.01 22.30 23.07
C SER A 368 22.48 20.89 23.34
N SER A 369 21.51 20.43 22.55
CA SER A 369 20.85 19.13 22.68
C SER A 369 20.30 18.66 21.34
N VAL A 370 19.88 17.40 21.28
CA VAL A 370 19.16 16.88 20.11
C VAL A 370 17.80 17.56 20.03
N ASN A 371 17.54 18.28 18.94
CA ASN A 371 16.26 18.88 18.60
C ASN A 371 15.58 18.14 17.43
N TRP A 372 14.28 17.89 17.53
CA TRP A 372 13.41 17.35 16.47
C TRP A 372 12.12 18.18 16.30
N ASP A 373 12.04 19.33 16.96
CA ASP A 373 10.94 20.28 16.83
C ASP A 373 11.11 21.12 15.56
N VAL A 374 10.86 20.47 14.42
CA VAL A 374 10.87 21.10 13.09
C VAL A 374 9.68 20.60 12.30
N THR A 375 8.97 21.53 11.67
CA THR A 375 7.90 21.21 10.72
C THR A 375 8.52 20.90 9.35
N LEU A 376 8.21 19.71 8.83
CA LEU A 376 8.64 19.28 7.51
C LEU A 376 7.50 19.51 6.53
N THR A 377 7.74 20.31 5.49
CA THR A 377 6.78 20.55 4.41
C THR A 377 7.30 19.88 3.15
N TRP A 378 6.64 18.83 2.71
CA TRP A 378 7.06 18.04 1.55
C TRP A 378 6.55 18.67 0.25
N GLY A 379 7.46 19.07 -0.64
CA GLY A 379 7.14 19.61 -1.97
C GLY A 379 7.18 18.60 -3.11
N ILE A 380 7.36 17.31 -2.79
CA ILE A 380 7.40 16.15 -3.70
C ILE A 380 6.12 15.35 -3.54
#